data_AF-A0A9E5YFL7-F1
#
_entry.id   AF-A0A9E5YFL7-F1
#
_cell.length_a   1.000
_cell.length_b   1.000
_cell.length_c   1.000
_cell.angle_alpha   90.00
_cell.angle_beta   90.00
_cell.angle_gamma   90.00
#
_symmetry.space_group_name_H-M   'P 1'
#
loop_
_entity.id
_entity.type
_entity.pdbx_description
1 polymer ?
#
loop_
_entity_poly.entity_id
_entity_poly.type
_entity_poly.pdbx_seq_one_letter_code
_entity_poly.pdbx_strand_id
1 'polypeptide(L)' 'MQKDAEDGKKTEIDTFTGYIVKAARKQGVSVPHHERVYKALKGRLQA' A
#
# COMPACT_ATOMS: atom_id res chain seq x y z
N MET A 1 7.87 -4.56 6.68
CA MET A 1 7.41 -3.35 5.96
C MET A 1 8.41 -2.20 6.05
N GLN A 2 8.57 -1.53 7.21
CA GLN A 2 9.48 -0.36 7.33
C GLN A 2 10.95 -0.75 7.13
N LYS A 3 11.45 -1.73 7.89
CA LYS A 3 12.82 -2.23 7.73
C LYS A 3 13.14 -2.68 6.30
N ASP A 4 12.19 -3.36 5.64
CA ASP A 4 12.36 -3.77 4.24
C ASP A 4 12.50 -2.56 3.33
N ALA A 5 11.73 -1.48 3.56
CA ALA A 5 11.86 -0.25 2.81
C ALA A 5 13.21 0.46 3.08
N GLU A 6 13.67 0.47 4.33
CA GLU A 6 14.97 1.03 4.72
C GLU A 6 16.15 0.25 4.12
N ASP A 7 16.02 -1.08 4.07
CA ASP A 7 17.00 -2.00 3.47
C ASP A 7 16.90 -2.06 1.92
N GLY A 8 15.99 -1.31 1.29
CA GLY A 8 15.75 -1.36 -0.16
C GLY A 8 15.20 -2.70 -0.68
N LYS A 9 14.64 -3.52 0.21
CA LYS A 9 14.04 -4.82 -0.11
C LYS A 9 12.60 -4.64 -0.57
N LYS A 10 12.11 -5.67 -1.29
CA LYS A 10 10.70 -5.76 -1.65
C LYS A 10 9.84 -5.75 -0.38
N THR A 11 8.88 -4.85 -0.33
CA THR A 11 7.92 -4.75 0.76
C THR A 11 6.61 -5.47 0.41
N GLU A 12 5.82 -5.78 1.43
CA GLU A 12 4.46 -6.34 1.30
C GLU A 12 3.36 -5.30 1.01
N ILE A 13 3.71 -4.11 0.50
CA ILE A 13 2.77 -2.97 0.37
C ILE A 13 1.59 -3.31 -0.56
N ASP A 14 1.85 -4.08 -1.61
CA ASP A 14 0.84 -4.56 -2.55
C ASP A 14 -0.05 -5.67 -1.96
N THR A 15 0.52 -6.52 -1.10
CA THR A 15 -0.19 -7.63 -0.47
C THR A 15 -1.10 -7.14 0.64
N PHE A 16 -0.61 -6.25 1.51
CA PHE A 16 -1.37 -5.80 2.68
C PHE A 16 -2.28 -4.60 2.33
N THR A 17 -1.69 -3.42 2.14
CA THR A 17 -2.46 -2.20 1.87
C THR A 17 -3.12 -2.24 0.49
N GLY A 18 -2.45 -2.82 -0.50
CA GLY A 18 -3.02 -3.02 -1.83
C GLY A 18 -4.23 -3.95 -1.84
N TYR A 19 -4.25 -4.99 -0.99
CA TYR A 19 -5.45 -5.81 -0.81
C TYR A 19 -6.59 -5.02 -0.20
N ILE A 20 -6.34 -4.25 0.86
CA ILE A 20 -7.37 -3.43 1.52
C ILE A 20 -8.04 -2.48 0.52
N VAL A 21 -7.27 -1.76 -0.28
CA VAL A 21 -7.81 -0.84 -1.30
C VAL A 21 -8.63 -1.61 -2.36
N LYS A 22 -8.13 -2.76 -2.85
CA LYS A 22 -8.85 -3.57 -3.84
C LYS A 22 -10.15 -4.16 -3.27
N ALA A 23 -10.13 -4.65 -2.03
CA ALA A 23 -11.29 -5.23 -1.36
C ALA A 23 -12.33 -4.16 -1.05
N ALA A 24 -11.91 -3.01 -0.53
CA ALA A 24 -12.78 -1.88 -0.25
C ALA A 24 -13.51 -1.39 -1.51
N ARG A 25 -12.80 -1.28 -2.65
CA ARG A 25 -13.41 -0.96 -3.94
C ARG A 25 -14.47 -1.97 -4.37
N LYS A 26 -14.22 -3.27 -4.19
CA LYS A 26 -15.20 -4.32 -4.53
C LYS A 26 -16.45 -4.27 -3.65
N GLN A 27 -16.32 -3.82 -2.41
CA GLN A 27 -17.41 -3.77 -1.43
C GLN A 27 -18.08 -2.40 -1.36
N GLY A 28 -17.62 -1.40 -2.11
CA GLY A 28 -18.13 -0.02 -2.04
C GLY A 28 -17.80 0.69 -0.72
N VAL A 29 -16.77 0.23 0.01
CA VAL A 29 -16.35 0.83 1.28
C VAL A 29 -15.29 1.90 1.03
N SER A 30 -15.46 3.06 1.68
CA SER A 30 -14.47 4.14 1.61
C SER A 30 -13.30 3.89 2.57
N VAL A 31 -12.07 3.94 2.05
CA VAL A 31 -10.83 3.75 2.84
C VAL A 31 -9.77 4.82 2.52
N PRO A 32 -10.10 6.12 2.66
CA PRO A 32 -9.31 7.22 2.11
C PRO A 32 -7.88 7.28 2.66
N HIS A 33 -7.68 6.88 3.92
CA HIS A 33 -6.35 6.82 4.52
C HIS A 33 -5.50 5.67 3.95
N HIS A 34 -6.09 4.52 3.65
CA HIS A 34 -5.37 3.40 3.03
C HIS A 34 -5.00 3.71 1.58
N GLU A 35 -5.88 4.37 0.83
CA GLU A 35 -5.59 4.84 -0.53
C GLU A 35 -4.42 5.84 -0.54
N ARG A 36 -4.43 6.81 0.38
CA ARG A 36 -3.35 7.78 0.52
C ARG A 36 -2.01 7.11 0.83
N VAL A 37 -1.98 6.22 1.83
CA VAL A 37 -0.76 5.52 2.24
C VAL A 37 -0.25 4.63 1.10
N TYR A 38 -1.14 3.86 0.45
CA TYR A 38 -0.77 2.99 -0.66
C TYR A 38 -0.14 3.77 -1.80
N LYS A 39 -0.75 4.89 -2.21
CA LYS A 39 -0.22 5.75 -3.28
C LYS A 39 1.14 6.36 -2.91
N ALA A 40 1.26 6.91 -1.70
CA ALA A 40 2.48 7.57 -1.26
C ALA A 40 3.67 6.61 -1.14
N LEU A 41 3.45 5.44 -0.53
CA LEU A 41 4.53 4.47 -0.34
C LEU A 41 4.88 3.73 -1.63
N LYS A 42 3.90 3.41 -2.48
CA LYS A 42 4.18 2.80 -3.78
C LYS A 42 5.03 3.70 -4.68
N GLY A 43 4.74 5.01 -4.71
CA GLY A 43 5.56 5.97 -5.46
C GLY A 43 7.00 6.05 -4.94
N ARG A 44 7.20 5.97 -3.61
CA ARG A 44 8.55 5.98 -3.00
C ARG A 44 9.34 4.69 -3.22
N LEU A 45 8.66 3.54 -3.35
CA LEU A 45 9.30 2.23 -3.51
C LEU A 45 9.59 1.87 -4.97
N GLN A 46 9.10 2.67 -5.93
CA GLN A 46 9.32 2.49 -7.36
C GLN A 46 10.30 3.51 -7.96
N ALA A 47 10.80 4.43 -7.13
CA ALA A 47 11.80 5.44 -7.47
C ALA A 47 13.19 4.97 -7.01
#